data_AF-A0A7Y6X1P2-F1
#
_entry.id   AF-A0A7Y6X1P2-F1
#
_cell.length_a   1.000
_cell.length_b   1.000
_cell.length_c   1.000
_cell.angle_alpha   90.00
_cell.angle_beta   90.00
_cell.angle_gamma   90.00
#
_symmetry.space_group_name_H-M   'P 1'
#
loop_
_entity.id
_entity.type
_entity.pdbx_description
1 polymer ?
#
loop_
_entity_poly.entity_id
_entity_poly.type
_entity_poly.pdbx_seq_one_letter_code
_entity_poly.pdbx_strand_id
1 'polypeptide(L)' 'MEARYHQSSTVVTSQLEPKDWHAVIGDATLADAILDRLVHNAHRLRLAGDSTRKADANLTKARKQVK' A
#
# COMPACT_ATOMS: atom_id res chain seq x y z
N MET A 1 -17.01 -5.35 3.25
CA MET A 1 -15.89 -6.23 2.83
C MET A 1 -16.39 -7.58 2.33
N GLU A 2 -17.37 -8.17 3.02
CA GLU A 2 -17.95 -9.48 2.67
C GLU A 2 -18.52 -9.54 1.25
N ALA A 3 -19.18 -8.49 0.76
CA ALA A 3 -19.74 -8.44 -0.60
C ALA A 3 -18.70 -8.42 -1.74
N ARG A 4 -17.39 -8.38 -1.46
CA ARG A 4 -16.33 -8.39 -2.50
C ARG A 4 -15.38 -9.56 -2.40
N TYR A 5 -15.33 -10.21 -1.23
CA TYR A 5 -14.43 -11.32 -0.98
C TYR A 5 -14.75 -12.49 -1.91
N HIS A 6 -13.76 -12.97 -2.66
CA HIS A 6 -13.90 -13.99 -3.73
C HIS A 6 -14.88 -13.68 -4.87
N GLN A 7 -15.41 -12.45 -4.98
CA GLN A 7 -16.34 -12.08 -6.05
C GLN A 7 -15.71 -11.18 -7.11
N SER A 8 -14.77 -10.31 -6.71
CA SER A 8 -14.14 -9.36 -7.63
C SER A 8 -12.74 -8.99 -7.17
N SER A 9 -11.86 -8.65 -8.13
CA SER A 9 -10.54 -8.11 -7.82
C SER A 9 -10.65 -6.76 -7.10
N THR A 10 -9.81 -6.56 -6.10
CA THR A 10 -9.75 -5.32 -5.31
C THR A 10 -8.32 -4.80 -5.27
N VAL A 11 -8.11 -3.55 -5.65
CA VAL A 11 -6.82 -2.87 -5.56
C VAL A 11 -6.83 -1.97 -4.33
N VAL A 12 -5.78 -2.09 -3.51
CA VAL A 12 -5.59 -1.27 -2.30
C VAL A 12 -4.21 -0.64 -2.34
N THR A 13 -4.14 0.64 -2.03
CA THR A 13 -2.88 1.38 -1.93
C THR A 13 -2.67 1.80 -0.48
N SER A 14 -1.49 1.53 0.07
CA SER A 14 -1.12 1.96 1.42
C SER A 14 0.30 2.52 1.41
N GLN A 15 0.55 3.51 2.26
CA GLN A 15 1.90 3.99 2.57
C GLN A 15 2.59 3.13 3.64
N LEU A 16 1.84 2.22 4.27
CA LEU A 16 2.30 1.37 5.37
C LEU A 16 2.38 -0.09 4.92
N GLU A 17 3.40 -0.81 5.38
CA GLU A 17 3.48 -2.24 5.13
C GLU A 17 2.39 -3.00 5.92
N PRO A 18 1.92 -4.16 5.44
CA PRO A 18 0.87 -4.93 6.13
C PRO A 18 1.18 -5.26 7.59
N LYS A 19 2.47 -5.44 7.93
CA LYS A 19 2.93 -5.71 9.30
C LYS A 19 2.62 -4.55 10.27
N ASP A 20 2.55 -3.32 9.76
CA ASP A 20 2.31 -2.12 10.56
C ASP A 20 0.80 -1.89 10.78
N TRP A 21 -0.06 -2.62 10.06
CA TRP A 21 -1.51 -2.41 10.10
C TRP A 21 -2.11 -2.75 11.46
N HIS A 22 -1.59 -3.77 12.17
CA HIS A 22 -2.03 -4.07 13.53
C HIS A 22 -1.91 -2.86 14.46
N ALA A 23 -0.76 -2.16 14.40
CA ALA A 23 -0.50 -1.02 15.25
C ALA A 23 -1.37 0.20 14.88
N VAL A 24 -1.65 0.39 13.59
CA VAL A 24 -2.42 1.55 13.10
C VAL A 24 -3.93 1.37 13.23
N ILE A 25 -4.44 0.16 13.04
CA ILE A 25 -5.88 -0.14 13.16
C ILE A 25 -6.31 -0.11 14.63
N GLY A 26 -5.44 -0.52 15.56
CA GLY A 26 -5.69 -0.48 17.00
C GLY A 26 -6.60 -1.60 17.52
N ASP A 27 -7.38 -2.24 16.65
CA ASP A 27 -8.15 -3.46 16.94
C ASP A 27 -7.48 -4.66 16.26
N ALA A 28 -6.93 -5.57 17.06
CA ALA A 28 -6.26 -6.77 16.58
C ALA A 28 -7.20 -7.70 15.79
N THR A 29 -8.45 -7.84 16.23
CA THR A 29 -9.45 -8.72 15.58
C THR A 29 -9.78 -8.21 14.19
N LEU A 30 -9.95 -6.89 14.06
CA LEU A 30 -10.21 -6.26 12.77
C LEU A 30 -8.98 -6.31 11.85
N ALA A 31 -7.79 -6.09 12.40
CA ALA A 31 -6.55 -6.18 11.64
C ALA A 31 -6.33 -7.59 11.08
N ASP A 32 -6.52 -8.62 11.91
CA ASP A 32 -6.44 -10.03 11.49
C ASP A 32 -7.46 -10.34 10.40
N ALA A 33 -8.73 -9.95 10.58
CA ALA A 33 -9.76 -10.18 9.58
C ALA A 33 -9.46 -9.49 8.23
N ILE A 34 -8.80 -8.33 8.25
CA ILE A 34 -8.38 -7.62 7.03
C ILE A 34 -7.20 -8.31 6.36
N LEU A 35 -6.19 -8.73 7.14
CA LEU A 35 -5.02 -9.45 6.65
C LEU A 35 -5.42 -10.77 5.99
N ASP A 36 -6.30 -11.54 6.63
CA ASP A 36 -6.82 -12.79 6.09
C ASP A 36 -7.57 -12.60 4.77
N ARG A 37 -8.38 -11.54 4.66
CA ARG A 37 -9.25 -11.36 3.49
C ARG A 37 -8.59 -10.63 2.33
N LEU A 38 -7.71 -9.65 2.58
CA LEU A 38 -7.05 -8.90 1.51
C LEU A 38 -5.66 -9.41 1.23
N VAL A 39 -4.86 -9.64 2.27
CA VAL A 39 -3.41 -9.82 2.09
C VAL A 39 -3.06 -11.26 1.76
N HIS A 40 -3.80 -12.23 2.31
CA HIS A 40 -3.54 -13.66 2.10
C HIS A 40 -3.41 -14.05 0.62
N ASN A 41 -4.25 -13.46 -0.25
CA ASN A 41 -4.25 -13.72 -1.70
C ASN A 41 -3.79 -12.52 -2.55
N ALA A 42 -3.19 -11.49 -1.95
CA ALA A 42 -2.80 -10.29 -2.68
C ALA A 42 -1.44 -10.41 -3.38
N HIS A 43 -1.37 -9.89 -4.59
CA HIS A 43 -0.11 -9.51 -5.20
C HIS A 43 0.39 -8.19 -4.61
N ARG A 44 1.57 -8.22 -3.98
CA ARG A 44 2.18 -7.04 -3.35
C ARG A 44 3.12 -6.33 -4.31
N LEU A 45 2.74 -5.12 -4.72
CA LEU A 45 3.59 -4.24 -5.52
C LEU A 45 4.19 -3.16 -4.61
N ARG A 46 5.50 -3.25 -4.33
CA ARG A 46 6.21 -2.22 -3.58
C ARG A 46 6.63 -1.11 -4.53
N LEU A 47 6.07 0.07 -4.33
CA LEU A 47 6.43 1.27 -5.07
C LEU A 47 7.60 1.96 -4.34
N ALA A 48 8.59 2.39 -5.11
CA ALA A 48 9.76 3.12 -4.63
C ALA A 48 10.07 4.30 -5.55
N GLY A 49 10.78 5.29 -5.02
CA GLY A 49 11.12 6.52 -5.74
C GLY A 49 10.47 7.76 -5.13
N ASP A 50 10.82 8.92 -5.68
CA ASP A 50 10.34 10.21 -5.21
C ASP A 50 8.88 10.47 -5.62
N SER A 51 8.20 11.29 -4.84
CA SER A 51 6.84 11.74 -5.14
C SER A 51 6.80 12.47 -6.49
N THR A 52 6.01 11.98 -7.43
CA THR A 52 5.77 12.63 -8.73
C THR A 52 5.31 14.07 -8.59
N ARG A 53 4.49 14.38 -7.57
CA ARG A 53 4.07 15.76 -7.25
C ARG A 53 5.24 16.73 -7.01
N LYS A 54 6.39 16.25 -6.51
CA LYS A 54 7.58 17.09 -6.32
C LYS A 54 8.31 17.34 -7.64
N ALA A 55 8.19 16.43 -8.61
CA ALA A 55 8.69 16.66 -9.95
C ALA A 55 7.85 17.74 -10.65
N ASP A 56 6.52 17.64 -10.57
CA ASP A 56 5.60 18.60 -11.17
C ASP A 56 5.75 20.02 -10.57
N ALA A 57 5.99 20.09 -9.27
CA ALA A 57 6.23 21.35 -8.57
C ALA A 57 7.66 21.91 -8.74
N ASN A 58 8.53 21.27 -9.54
CA ASN A 58 9.96 21.59 -9.68
C ASN A 58 10.73 21.66 -8.34
N LEU A 59 10.26 20.92 -7.32
CA LEU A 59 10.83 20.89 -5.97
C LEU A 59 11.97 19.88 -5.83
N THR A 60 12.30 19.14 -6.90
CA THR A 60 13.35 18.11 -6.89
C THR A 60 14.47 18.53 -7.83
N LYS A 61 15.72 18.62 -7.33
CA LYS A 61 16.89 18.83 -8.20
C LYS A 61 17.05 17.63 -9.13
N ALA A 62 17.21 17.89 -10.43
CA ALA A 62 17.29 16.89 -11.49
C ALA A 62 18.15 15.68 -11.09
N ARG A 63 17.57 14.48 -11.23
CA ARG A 63 18.22 13.18 -10.98
C ARG A 63 19.56 13.15 -11.73
N LYS A 64 20.68 13.20 -11.00
CA LYS A 64 22.02 13.04 -11.58
C LYS A 64 22.09 11.62 -12.16
N GLN A 65 22.20 11.50 -13.48
CA GLN A 65 22.44 10.22 -14.13
C GLN A 65 23.76 9.64 -13.60
N VAL A 66 23.69 8.50 -12.95
CA VAL A 66 24.87 7.67 -12.71
C VAL A 66 25.11 6.93 -14.01
N LYS A 67 26.31 7.15 -14.56
CA LYS A 67 26.80 6.54 -15.80
C LYS A 67 27.09 5.06 -15.61
#